data_AF-A0A9P5CSH4-F1
#
_entry.id   AF-A0A9P5CSH4-F1
#
_cell.length_a   1.000
_cell.length_b   1.000
_cell.length_c   1.000
_cell.angle_alpha   90.00
_cell.angle_beta   90.00
_cell.angle_gamma   90.00
#
_symmetry.space_group_name_H-M   'P 1'
#
loop_
_entity.id
_entity.type
_entity.pdbx_description
1 polymer ?
#
loop_
_entity_poly.entity_id
_entity_poly.type
_entity_poly.pdbx_seq_one_letter_code
_entity_poly.pdbx_strand_id
1 'polypeptide(L)'
;MEPFASINAAISKGQQSQEDIELNTFEALDRGFASAEEKHGQLLDYNWRDSITSKDPQNHPDNFPRLIYSRRTTYEEKDWLPYDQLFSLINEETVYQELSRSLKDQKGTSASWGPHNSGLRRIAKEVCKPIDLPGQHKRSFKSSRRGIFAALCLMKDHGPNLLEEILAFLDSGIKDSDLPLASDEGQNSTGAFELSRAIDPSRKPLISRGWNHNTLNLFKVYQTWVTSPFFDLSQKEVPFYDLAPTDVLPFVKEDNNALKTDWGYHGTVRKVQIHPSHHNYRG
;
A
#
# COMPACT_ATOMS: atom_id res chain seq x y z
N MET A 1 -44.80 7.89 -53.36
CA MET A 1 -43.36 8.14 -53.59
C MET A 1 -43.08 9.50 -52.99
N GLU A 2 -42.05 9.57 -52.13
CA GLU A 2 -41.65 10.68 -51.20
C GLU A 2 -42.62 10.94 -50.01
N PRO A 3 -42.17 11.47 -48.84
CA PRO A 3 -40.95 11.12 -48.06
C PRO A 3 -41.18 11.05 -46.51
N PHE A 4 -40.11 10.68 -45.78
CA PHE A 4 -39.79 10.70 -44.34
C PHE A 4 -40.69 11.46 -43.33
N ALA A 5 -40.96 10.85 -42.16
CA ALA A 5 -40.69 11.44 -40.82
C ALA A 5 -41.08 10.53 -39.62
N SER A 6 -40.20 10.54 -38.61
CA SER A 6 -40.46 10.39 -37.16
C SER A 6 -40.83 9.03 -36.55
N ILE A 7 -39.94 8.51 -35.69
CA ILE A 7 -40.19 8.43 -34.23
C ILE A 7 -38.86 8.72 -33.50
N ASN A 8 -38.59 10.00 -33.24
CA ASN A 8 -37.66 10.47 -32.21
C ASN A 8 -38.48 11.32 -31.25
N ALA A 9 -39.01 10.73 -30.18
CA ALA A 9 -39.65 11.46 -29.09
C ALA A 9 -39.83 10.57 -27.84
N ALA A 10 -38.73 10.20 -27.19
CA ALA A 10 -38.76 9.76 -25.79
C ALA A 10 -37.40 9.91 -25.05
N ILE A 11 -36.48 10.75 -25.54
CA ILE A 11 -35.25 11.11 -24.83
C ILE A 11 -35.24 12.61 -24.65
N SER A 12 -35.96 13.08 -23.64
CA SER A 12 -35.70 14.36 -22.97
C SER A 12 -36.74 14.54 -21.89
N LYS A 13 -36.36 14.19 -20.65
CA LYS A 13 -36.63 14.95 -19.41
C LYS A 13 -36.30 14.07 -18.22
N GLY A 14 -35.06 14.21 -17.78
CA GLY A 14 -34.51 13.58 -16.59
C GLY A 14 -33.03 13.96 -16.42
N GLN A 15 -32.66 15.21 -16.74
CA GLN A 15 -31.38 15.76 -16.31
C GLN A 15 -31.47 16.03 -14.81
N GLN A 16 -30.97 15.09 -14.03
CA GLN A 16 -30.34 15.38 -12.76
C GLN A 16 -28.92 14.86 -12.91
N SER A 17 -27.97 15.79 -13.05
CA SER A 17 -26.54 15.50 -13.13
C SER A 17 -26.11 14.85 -11.82
N GLN A 18 -26.07 13.53 -11.82
CA GLN A 18 -25.39 12.74 -10.82
C GLN A 18 -23.94 12.70 -11.28
N GLU A 19 -23.06 13.44 -10.61
CA GLU A 19 -21.63 13.31 -10.80
C GLU A 19 -21.27 11.89 -10.38
N ASP A 20 -21.06 11.00 -11.35
CA ASP A 20 -20.44 9.71 -11.10
C ASP A 20 -19.08 10.00 -10.44
N ILE A 21 -18.94 9.64 -9.16
CA ILE A 21 -17.69 9.84 -8.44
C ILE A 21 -16.71 8.78 -8.96
N GLU A 22 -15.95 9.13 -9.98
CA GLU A 22 -14.80 8.37 -10.44
C GLU A 22 -13.70 8.46 -9.39
N LEU A 23 -13.28 7.31 -8.87
CA LEU A 23 -12.15 7.21 -7.95
C LEU A 23 -10.96 6.61 -8.67
N ASN A 24 -9.83 7.30 -8.62
CA ASN A 24 -8.58 6.71 -9.14
C ASN A 24 -7.93 5.79 -8.09
N THR A 25 -6.93 5.00 -8.52
CA THR A 25 -6.16 4.11 -7.64
C THR A 25 -5.62 4.82 -6.39
N PHE A 26 -5.15 6.06 -6.50
CA PHE A 26 -4.57 6.78 -5.36
C PHE A 26 -5.62 7.13 -4.30
N GLU A 27 -6.81 7.55 -4.72
CA GLU A 27 -7.92 7.80 -3.79
C GLU A 27 -8.39 6.50 -3.12
N ALA A 28 -8.37 5.38 -3.86
CA ALA A 28 -8.66 4.07 -3.30
C ALA A 28 -7.59 3.63 -2.27
N LEU A 29 -6.31 3.95 -2.50
CA LEU A 29 -5.23 3.71 -1.56
C LEU A 29 -5.36 4.55 -0.29
N ASP A 30 -5.62 5.85 -0.44
CA ASP A 30 -5.80 6.78 0.68
C ASP A 30 -6.95 6.35 1.59
N ARG A 31 -8.07 5.92 0.99
CA ARG A 31 -9.20 5.35 1.74
C ARG A 31 -8.82 4.06 2.45
N GLY A 32 -7.98 3.23 1.82
CA GLY A 32 -7.49 1.99 2.39
C GLY A 32 -6.66 2.20 3.63
N PHE A 33 -5.63 3.04 3.55
CA PHE A 33 -4.83 3.40 4.71
C PHE A 33 -5.68 4.06 5.80
N ALA A 34 -6.60 4.96 5.43
CA ALA A 34 -7.48 5.59 6.42
C ALA A 34 -8.39 4.59 7.13
N SER A 35 -9.03 3.68 6.38
CA SER A 35 -9.89 2.66 6.97
C SER A 35 -9.10 1.65 7.79
N ALA A 36 -7.89 1.29 7.36
CA ALA A 36 -7.01 0.40 8.10
C ALA A 36 -6.53 1.05 9.40
N GLU A 37 -6.18 2.33 9.38
CA GLU A 37 -5.84 3.10 10.58
C GLU A 37 -7.01 3.21 11.56
N GLU A 38 -8.22 3.47 11.08
CA GLU A 38 -9.41 3.52 11.94
C GLU A 38 -9.72 2.15 12.56
N LYS A 39 -9.67 1.09 11.75
CA LYS A 39 -10.05 -0.26 12.15
C LYS A 39 -8.96 -0.94 12.98
N HIS A 40 -7.69 -0.72 12.66
CA HIS A 40 -6.55 -1.48 13.20
C HIS A 40 -5.52 -0.62 13.92
N GLY A 41 -5.43 0.68 13.65
CA GLY A 41 -4.46 1.60 14.28
C GLY A 41 -4.71 1.85 15.76
N GLN A 42 -5.94 1.68 16.25
CA GLN A 42 -6.28 1.78 17.68
C GLN A 42 -6.26 0.42 18.42
N LEU A 43 -6.25 -0.71 17.69
CA LEU A 43 -6.46 -2.05 18.26
C LEU A 43 -5.20 -2.77 18.75
N LEU A 44 -4.04 -2.11 18.77
CA LEU A 44 -2.77 -2.77 19.11
C LEU A 44 -2.40 -2.64 20.59
N ASP A 45 -3.31 -3.08 21.47
CA ASP A 45 -2.96 -3.81 22.71
C ASP A 45 -2.97 -5.34 22.45
N TYR A 46 -2.91 -5.75 21.18
CA TYR A 46 -2.84 -7.15 20.80
C TYR A 46 -1.46 -7.71 21.21
N ASN A 47 -1.48 -8.68 22.11
CA ASN A 47 -0.29 -9.40 22.56
C ASN A 47 0.25 -10.26 21.41
N TRP A 48 1.01 -9.65 20.50
CA TRP A 48 1.61 -10.29 19.32
C TRP A 48 2.43 -11.55 19.66
N ARG A 49 2.91 -11.66 20.91
CA ARG A 49 3.57 -12.86 21.45
C ARG A 49 2.72 -14.12 21.31
N ASP A 50 1.39 -14.00 21.41
CA ASP A 50 0.47 -15.15 21.31
C ASP A 50 0.28 -15.64 19.86
N SER A 51 0.59 -14.80 18.86
CA SER A 51 0.59 -15.21 17.44
C SER A 51 1.90 -15.88 17.00
N ILE A 52 2.93 -15.88 17.86
CA ILE A 52 4.27 -16.42 17.57
C ILE A 52 4.52 -17.77 18.26
N THR A 53 3.60 -18.25 19.10
CA THR A 53 3.73 -19.58 19.74
C THR A 53 3.51 -20.77 18.79
N SER A 54 3.57 -20.57 17.47
CA SER A 54 3.70 -21.68 16.53
C SER A 54 5.00 -22.42 16.84
N LYS A 55 4.90 -23.67 17.30
CA LYS A 55 6.03 -24.56 17.59
C LYS A 55 6.81 -24.98 16.35
N ASP A 56 6.57 -24.35 15.20
CA ASP A 56 7.26 -24.62 13.95
C ASP A 56 8.64 -23.92 13.93
N PRO A 57 9.75 -24.68 13.90
CA PRO A 57 11.10 -24.12 13.82
C PRO A 57 11.33 -23.21 12.60
N GLN A 58 10.47 -23.28 11.57
CA GLN A 58 10.55 -22.41 10.39
C GLN A 58 9.94 -21.01 10.59
N ASN A 59 9.13 -20.80 11.64
CA ASN A 59 8.54 -19.51 12.02
C ASN A 59 9.40 -18.75 13.06
N HIS A 60 10.72 -18.93 13.01
CA HIS A 60 11.61 -18.26 13.94
C HIS A 60 11.53 -16.72 13.73
N PRO A 61 11.38 -15.91 14.80
CA PRO A 61 11.27 -14.44 14.74
C PRO A 61 12.54 -13.72 14.24
N ASP A 62 13.54 -14.47 13.77
CA ASP A 62 14.83 -13.95 13.33
C ASP A 62 14.88 -13.52 11.86
N ASN A 63 13.79 -13.74 11.10
CA ASN A 63 13.69 -13.28 9.72
C ASN A 63 12.32 -12.61 9.46
N PHE A 64 12.22 -11.34 9.86
CA PHE A 64 11.03 -10.53 9.65
C PHE A 64 10.60 -10.39 8.17
N PRO A 65 11.53 -10.27 7.19
CA PRO A 65 11.15 -10.37 5.79
C PRO A 65 10.38 -11.66 5.47
N ARG A 66 10.84 -12.83 5.96
CA ARG A 66 10.11 -14.09 5.79
C ARG A 66 8.72 -14.07 6.45
N LEU A 67 8.58 -13.40 7.58
CA LEU A 67 7.27 -13.24 8.23
C LEU A 67 6.33 -12.38 7.38
N ILE A 68 6.81 -11.29 6.78
CA ILE A 68 6.01 -10.50 5.83
C ILE A 68 5.62 -11.36 4.63
N TYR A 69 6.58 -12.10 4.07
CA TYR A 69 6.34 -13.04 2.97
C TYR A 69 5.28 -14.09 3.31
N SER A 70 5.27 -14.65 4.52
CA SER A 70 4.31 -15.71 4.89
C SER A 70 2.89 -15.19 5.12
N ARG A 71 2.72 -13.88 5.31
CA ARG A 71 1.40 -13.24 5.49
C ARG A 71 0.82 -12.65 4.20
N ARG A 72 1.55 -12.72 3.09
CA ARG A 72 1.03 -12.28 1.79
C ARG A 72 -0.10 -13.20 1.31
N THR A 73 -0.99 -12.62 0.51
CA THR A 73 -2.00 -13.31 -0.29
C THR A 73 -1.55 -13.28 -1.75
N THR A 74 -1.90 -14.33 -2.50
CA THR A 74 -1.61 -14.42 -3.93
C THR A 74 -2.93 -14.59 -4.69
N TYR A 75 -3.12 -13.79 -5.73
CA TYR A 75 -4.26 -13.91 -6.65
C TYR A 75 -3.79 -13.57 -8.07
N GLU A 76 -4.13 -14.42 -9.05
CA GLU A 76 -3.66 -14.27 -10.44
C GLU A 76 -2.14 -14.05 -10.54
N GLU A 77 -1.36 -14.83 -9.77
CA GLU A 77 0.11 -14.74 -9.70
C GLU A 77 0.65 -13.39 -9.19
N LYS A 78 -0.22 -12.51 -8.69
CA LYS A 78 0.15 -11.25 -8.04
C LYS A 78 0.08 -11.41 -6.53
N ASP A 79 1.20 -11.10 -5.88
CA ASP A 79 1.32 -11.09 -4.42
C ASP A 79 0.94 -9.72 -3.85
N TRP A 80 0.24 -9.74 -2.70
CA TRP A 80 -0.09 -8.54 -1.94
C TRP A 80 -0.28 -8.82 -0.45
N LEU A 81 -0.19 -7.80 0.37
CA LEU A 81 -0.29 -7.89 1.82
C LEU A 81 -1.59 -7.22 2.30
N PRO A 82 -2.52 -7.99 2.88
CA PRO A 82 -3.75 -7.40 3.41
C PRO A 82 -3.50 -6.37 4.50
N TYR A 83 -4.32 -5.30 4.54
CA TYR A 83 -4.11 -4.22 5.49
C TYR A 83 -4.11 -4.65 6.96
N ASP A 84 -4.97 -5.58 7.35
CA ASP A 84 -4.97 -6.17 8.70
C ASP A 84 -3.65 -6.90 9.02
N GLN A 85 -3.08 -7.59 8.04
CA GLN A 85 -1.78 -8.25 8.18
C GLN A 85 -0.64 -7.22 8.21
N LEU A 86 -0.64 -6.23 7.32
CA LEU A 86 0.34 -5.14 7.30
C LEU A 86 0.39 -4.41 8.65
N PHE A 87 -0.77 -4.04 9.19
CA PHE A 87 -0.85 -3.25 10.42
C PHE A 87 -0.51 -4.07 11.67
N SER A 88 -0.88 -5.35 11.70
CA SER A 88 -0.50 -6.24 12.80
C SER A 88 1.00 -6.54 12.80
N LEU A 89 1.60 -6.74 11.63
CA LEU A 89 3.03 -7.01 11.47
C LEU A 89 3.88 -5.77 11.74
N ILE A 90 3.49 -4.60 11.22
CA ILE A 90 4.27 -3.37 11.32
C ILE A 90 3.70 -2.49 12.44
N ASN A 91 4.24 -2.69 13.64
CA ASN A 91 3.90 -1.93 14.84
C ASN A 91 5.17 -1.38 15.50
N GLU A 92 5.03 -0.49 16.49
CA GLU A 92 6.18 0.20 17.08
C GLU A 92 7.25 -0.77 17.63
N GLU A 93 6.82 -1.91 18.18
CA GLU A 93 7.73 -2.89 18.77
C GLU A 93 8.47 -3.69 17.68
N THR A 94 7.79 -4.15 16.64
CA THR A 94 8.42 -4.88 15.53
C THR A 94 9.36 -3.98 14.72
N VAL A 95 8.97 -2.73 14.47
CA VAL A 95 9.83 -1.73 13.81
C VAL A 95 11.07 -1.47 14.66
N TYR A 96 10.93 -1.25 15.97
CA TYR A 96 12.06 -1.06 16.86
C TYR A 96 13.02 -2.26 16.86
N GLN A 97 12.50 -3.48 16.90
CA GLN A 97 13.30 -4.70 16.88
C GLN A 97 14.09 -4.86 15.57
N GLU A 98 13.45 -4.64 14.42
CA GLU A 98 14.13 -4.75 13.13
C GLU A 98 15.19 -3.68 12.93
N LEU A 99 14.93 -2.44 13.32
CA LEU A 99 15.94 -1.38 13.29
C LEU A 99 17.12 -1.69 14.21
N SER A 100 16.83 -2.20 15.42
CA SER A 100 17.86 -2.62 16.37
C SER A 100 18.72 -3.77 15.83
N ARG A 101 18.11 -4.72 15.10
CA ARG A 101 18.82 -5.82 14.45
C ARG A 101 19.70 -5.29 13.30
N SER A 102 19.13 -4.47 12.42
CA SER A 102 19.85 -3.85 11.31
C SER A 102 21.08 -3.06 11.75
N LEU A 103 21.01 -2.40 12.91
CA LEU A 103 22.15 -1.68 13.48
C LEU A 103 23.25 -2.62 14.01
N LYS A 104 22.88 -3.75 14.65
CA LYS A 104 23.84 -4.75 15.16
C LYS A 104 24.58 -5.47 14.03
N ASP A 105 23.91 -5.68 12.91
CA ASP A 105 24.47 -6.35 11.74
C ASP A 105 25.61 -5.52 11.10
N GLN A 106 25.64 -4.20 11.30
CA GLN A 106 26.65 -3.27 10.77
C GLN A 106 28.03 -3.26 11.49
N LYS A 107 28.41 -4.32 12.20
CA LYS A 107 29.67 -4.45 12.98
C LYS A 107 30.85 -3.62 12.42
N GLY A 108 31.10 -2.44 12.99
CA GLY A 108 32.31 -1.64 12.66
C GLY A 108 32.21 -0.13 12.89
N THR A 109 31.04 0.50 12.79
CA THR A 109 30.92 1.95 12.96
C THR A 109 30.55 2.35 14.38
N SER A 110 31.63 2.68 15.10
CA SER A 110 31.73 3.35 16.39
C SER A 110 30.71 4.49 16.63
N ALA A 111 30.11 4.45 17.82
CA ALA A 111 29.89 5.60 18.72
C ALA A 111 28.88 6.73 18.42
N SER A 112 28.14 6.77 17.31
CA SER A 112 27.18 7.89 17.09
C SER A 112 25.81 7.68 17.76
N TRP A 113 25.35 6.44 17.93
CA TRP A 113 24.07 6.11 18.57
C TRP A 113 24.39 5.34 19.84
N GLY A 114 24.68 6.08 20.91
CA GLY A 114 24.95 5.50 22.23
C GLY A 114 23.80 4.62 22.73
N PRO A 115 23.97 3.95 23.89
CA PRO A 115 23.05 2.93 24.43
C PRO A 115 21.62 3.44 24.74
N HIS A 116 21.32 4.71 24.50
CA HIS A 116 19.97 5.23 24.55
C HIS A 116 19.22 4.92 23.25
N ASN A 117 18.60 3.74 23.24
CA ASN A 117 17.57 3.25 22.31
C ASN A 117 16.36 4.20 22.09
N SER A 118 16.36 5.39 22.68
CA SER A 118 15.33 6.42 22.53
C SER A 118 15.18 6.89 21.09
N GLY A 119 16.29 6.97 20.33
CA GLY A 119 16.28 7.35 18.91
C GLY A 119 15.52 6.34 18.04
N LEU A 120 15.82 5.05 18.18
CA LEU A 120 15.13 3.99 17.42
C LEU A 120 13.65 3.89 17.80
N ARG A 121 13.31 4.06 19.08
CA ARG A 121 11.91 4.11 19.51
C ARG A 121 11.18 5.32 18.91
N ARG A 122 11.84 6.48 18.81
CA ARG A 122 11.27 7.64 18.13
C ARG A 122 11.03 7.37 16.65
N ILE A 123 11.97 6.73 15.96
CA ILE A 123 11.81 6.35 14.55
C ILE A 123 10.65 5.36 14.41
N ALA A 124 10.59 4.32 15.24
CA ALA A 124 9.52 3.34 15.22
C ALA A 124 8.14 3.99 15.41
N LYS A 125 8.05 4.92 16.36
CA LYS A 125 6.85 5.73 16.55
C LYS A 125 6.50 6.54 15.31
N GLU A 126 7.45 7.24 14.68
CA GLU A 126 7.19 8.04 13.48
C GLU A 126 6.83 7.18 12.24
N VAL A 127 7.26 5.92 12.17
CA VAL A 127 6.83 4.97 11.13
C VAL A 127 5.36 4.58 11.29
N CYS A 128 4.96 4.27 12.54
CA CYS A 128 3.62 3.78 12.86
C CYS A 128 2.62 4.89 13.19
N LYS A 129 3.06 6.14 13.35
CA LYS A 129 2.20 7.25 13.73
C LYS A 129 1.21 7.55 12.60
N PRO A 130 -0.10 7.65 12.90
CA PRO A 130 -1.08 8.14 11.95
C PRO A 130 -0.77 9.58 11.53
N ILE A 131 -0.82 9.85 10.24
CA ILE A 131 -0.60 11.15 9.62
C ILE A 131 -1.92 11.63 9.06
N ASP A 132 -2.47 12.70 9.63
CA ASP A 132 -3.68 13.32 9.10
C ASP A 132 -3.37 14.11 7.83
N LEU A 133 -4.15 13.85 6.78
CA LEU A 133 -4.07 14.52 5.49
C LEU A 133 -5.30 15.42 5.29
N PRO A 134 -5.11 16.63 4.74
CA PRO A 134 -6.23 17.48 4.37
C PRO A 134 -7.00 16.80 3.23
N GLY A 135 -8.21 16.33 3.51
CA GLY A 135 -9.06 15.74 2.47
C GLY A 135 -9.82 16.80 1.68
N GLN A 136 -10.06 16.53 0.40
CA GLN A 136 -10.81 17.42 -0.50
C GLN A 136 -12.30 17.55 -0.14
N HIS A 137 -12.87 16.62 0.65
CA HIS A 137 -14.32 16.57 0.94
C HIS A 137 -14.65 16.39 2.43
N LYS A 138 -14.10 17.23 3.32
CA LYS A 138 -14.39 17.24 4.79
C LYS A 138 -14.06 15.97 5.58
N ARG A 139 -13.53 14.92 4.95
CA ARG A 139 -12.99 13.74 5.64
C ARG A 139 -11.47 13.88 5.71
N SER A 140 -10.90 13.86 6.92
CA SER A 140 -9.46 13.72 7.09
C SER A 140 -9.05 12.31 6.67
N PHE A 141 -8.13 12.18 5.71
CA PHE A 141 -7.53 10.88 5.42
C PHE A 141 -6.39 10.63 6.41
N LYS A 142 -6.11 9.36 6.70
CA LYS A 142 -4.97 8.96 7.52
C LYS A 142 -4.02 8.12 6.68
N SER A 143 -2.74 8.40 6.80
CA SER A 143 -1.66 7.60 6.23
C SER A 143 -0.67 7.19 7.32
N SER A 144 0.26 6.30 6.99
CA SER A 144 1.42 5.99 7.81
C SER A 144 2.68 5.82 6.96
N ARG A 145 3.69 5.13 7.47
CA ARG A 145 4.84 4.62 6.69
C ARG A 145 5.03 3.12 6.84
N ARG A 146 3.99 2.40 7.23
CA ARG A 146 4.04 0.95 7.45
C ARG A 146 4.27 0.20 6.14
N GLY A 147 3.59 0.60 5.07
CA GLY A 147 3.77 0.01 3.74
C GLY A 147 5.21 0.21 3.24
N ILE A 148 5.71 1.43 3.33
CA ILE A 148 7.11 1.77 3.01
C ILE A 148 8.07 0.92 3.83
N PHE A 149 7.89 0.85 5.15
CA PHE A 149 8.76 0.06 6.02
C PHE A 149 8.74 -1.44 5.65
N ALA A 150 7.56 -1.99 5.37
CA ALA A 150 7.42 -3.38 4.93
C ALA A 150 8.18 -3.65 3.61
N ALA A 151 8.04 -2.76 2.62
CA ALA A 151 8.76 -2.86 1.35
C ALA A 151 10.28 -2.81 1.57
N LEU A 152 10.78 -1.89 2.41
CA LEU A 152 12.20 -1.81 2.75
C LEU A 152 12.71 -3.06 3.49
N CYS A 153 11.92 -3.62 4.40
CA CYS A 153 12.26 -4.89 5.05
C CYS A 153 12.40 -6.04 4.03
N LEU A 154 11.47 -6.15 3.08
CA LEU A 154 11.52 -7.18 2.03
C LEU A 154 12.76 -7.05 1.12
N MET A 155 13.38 -5.87 1.07
CA MET A 155 14.59 -5.61 0.31
C MET A 155 15.89 -5.77 1.10
N LYS A 156 15.83 -6.07 2.41
CA LYS A 156 16.99 -5.98 3.33
C LYS A 156 18.24 -6.73 2.84
N ASP A 157 18.08 -7.86 2.15
CA ASP A 157 19.21 -8.69 1.67
C ASP A 157 19.88 -8.14 0.38
N HIS A 158 19.24 -7.20 -0.30
CA HIS A 158 19.66 -6.68 -1.62
C HIS A 158 19.73 -5.15 -1.67
N GLY A 159 19.32 -4.48 -0.60
CA GLY A 159 19.24 -3.04 -0.50
C GLY A 159 20.30 -2.43 0.39
N PRO A 160 20.39 -1.10 0.41
CA PRO A 160 21.14 -0.36 1.41
C PRO A 160 20.57 -0.55 2.82
N ASN A 161 21.23 0.07 3.81
CA ASN A 161 20.89 -0.12 5.21
C ASN A 161 19.45 0.35 5.52
N LEU A 162 18.65 -0.54 6.13
CA LEU A 162 17.24 -0.28 6.48
C LEU A 162 17.04 1.01 7.31
N LEU A 163 17.95 1.29 8.25
CA LEU A 163 17.87 2.48 9.11
C LEU A 163 18.15 3.76 8.31
N GLU A 164 19.14 3.75 7.42
CA GLU A 164 19.44 4.89 6.55
C GLU A 164 18.27 5.17 5.59
N GLU A 165 17.69 4.12 5.00
CA GLU A 165 16.57 4.28 4.09
C GLU A 165 15.34 4.83 4.78
N ILE A 166 14.92 4.26 5.92
CA ILE A 166 13.73 4.75 6.61
C ILE A 166 13.90 6.21 7.06
N LEU A 167 15.12 6.62 7.44
CA LEU A 167 15.43 8.02 7.75
C LEU A 167 15.28 8.90 6.50
N ALA A 168 15.75 8.46 5.33
CA ALA A 168 15.58 9.21 4.08
C ALA A 168 14.09 9.38 3.69
N PHE A 169 13.27 8.35 3.89
CA PHE A 169 11.81 8.43 3.70
C PHE A 169 11.14 9.39 4.70
N LEU A 170 11.58 9.38 5.97
CA LEU A 170 11.10 10.32 6.99
C LEU A 170 11.47 11.77 6.65
N ASP A 171 12.73 12.03 6.30
CA ASP A 171 13.25 13.36 5.99
C ASP A 171 12.64 13.94 4.70
N SER A 172 12.30 13.09 3.73
CA SER A 172 11.60 13.49 2.50
C SER A 172 10.09 13.69 2.68
N GLY A 173 9.55 13.37 3.85
CA GLY A 173 8.12 13.47 4.14
C GLY A 173 7.26 12.52 3.31
N ILE A 174 7.85 11.50 2.68
CA ILE A 174 7.10 10.46 1.95
C ILE A 174 6.37 9.56 2.94
N LYS A 175 5.16 9.18 2.59
CA LYS A 175 4.23 8.36 3.38
C LYS A 175 3.52 7.36 2.46
N ASP A 176 2.83 6.38 3.04
CA ASP A 176 2.23 5.28 2.28
C ASP A 176 1.23 5.75 1.21
N SER A 177 0.48 6.84 1.47
CA SER A 177 -0.40 7.50 0.49
C SER A 177 0.32 8.05 -0.75
N ASP A 178 1.64 8.26 -0.66
CA ASP A 178 2.43 8.74 -1.79
C ASP A 178 2.89 7.59 -2.71
N LEU A 179 2.65 6.33 -2.32
CA LEU A 179 2.91 5.16 -3.15
C LEU A 179 1.81 4.98 -4.22
N PRO A 180 2.12 4.41 -5.39
CA PRO A 180 3.46 4.02 -5.82
C PRO A 180 4.38 5.21 -6.19
N LEU A 181 5.67 5.07 -5.90
CA LEU A 181 6.71 5.98 -6.38
C LEU A 181 7.19 5.54 -7.77
N ALA A 182 7.20 6.49 -8.69
CA ALA A 182 7.82 6.35 -10.00
C ALA A 182 9.32 6.65 -9.90
N SER A 183 10.11 6.06 -10.79
CA SER A 183 11.51 6.40 -10.96
C SER A 183 11.77 6.76 -12.40
N ASP A 184 12.59 7.78 -12.64
CA ASP A 184 13.18 7.95 -13.96
C ASP A 184 14.16 6.80 -14.20
N GLU A 185 14.16 6.22 -15.40
CA GLU A 185 14.98 5.03 -15.71
C GLU A 185 16.49 5.33 -15.70
N GLY A 186 16.86 6.62 -15.69
CA GLY A 186 18.24 7.10 -15.59
C GLY A 186 18.65 7.42 -14.15
N GLN A 187 19.88 7.05 -13.80
CA GLN A 187 20.53 7.63 -12.63
C GLN A 187 20.81 9.11 -12.88
N ASN A 188 20.68 9.93 -11.84
CA ASN A 188 21.11 11.32 -11.92
C ASN A 188 22.64 11.43 -12.03
N SER A 189 23.16 12.65 -12.17
CA SER A 189 24.60 12.91 -12.31
C SER A 189 25.47 12.38 -11.16
N THR A 190 24.86 11.98 -10.04
CA THR A 190 25.52 11.39 -8.87
C THR A 190 25.43 9.85 -8.80
N GLY A 191 24.84 9.21 -9.81
CA GLY A 191 24.61 7.77 -9.82
C GLY A 191 23.46 7.31 -8.91
N ALA A 192 22.63 8.24 -8.41
CA ALA A 192 21.47 7.94 -7.58
C ALA A 192 20.19 7.88 -8.42
N PHE A 193 19.24 7.05 -8.01
CA PHE A 193 17.89 7.11 -8.56
C PHE A 193 17.06 8.15 -7.83
N GLU A 194 16.16 8.79 -8.58
CA GLU A 194 15.19 9.74 -8.05
C GLU A 194 13.81 9.08 -8.06
N LEU A 195 13.20 8.99 -6.88
CA LEU A 195 11.88 8.43 -6.69
C LEU A 195 10.88 9.57 -6.49
N SER A 196 9.99 9.74 -7.46
CA SER A 196 9.01 10.80 -7.53
C SER A 196 7.61 10.26 -7.21
N ARG A 197 6.80 11.10 -6.57
CA ARG A 197 5.39 10.77 -6.31
C ARG A 197 4.64 10.82 -7.63
N ALA A 198 3.91 9.77 -7.97
CA ALA A 198 3.16 9.74 -9.23
C ALA A 198 2.08 10.84 -9.29
N ILE A 199 1.45 11.16 -8.15
CA ILE A 199 0.38 12.16 -8.04
C ILE A 199 0.90 13.60 -8.14
N ASP A 200 2.09 13.86 -7.57
CA ASP A 200 2.64 15.20 -7.48
C ASP A 200 4.16 15.18 -7.77
N PRO A 201 4.53 15.12 -9.07
CA PRO A 201 5.91 15.14 -9.50
C PRO A 201 6.65 16.45 -9.16
N SER A 202 5.91 17.51 -8.78
CA SER A 202 6.50 18.81 -8.43
C SER A 202 7.14 18.80 -7.04
N ARG A 203 6.77 17.85 -6.18
CA ARG A 203 7.39 17.68 -4.86
C ARG A 203 8.78 17.08 -5.00
N LYS A 204 9.66 17.50 -4.10
CA LYS A 204 11.03 17.01 -4.04
C LYS A 204 11.07 15.47 -4.06
N PRO A 205 11.79 14.86 -5.01
CA PRO A 205 11.94 13.42 -5.07
C PRO A 205 12.77 12.91 -3.89
N LEU A 206 12.58 11.64 -3.56
CA LEU A 206 13.50 10.93 -2.69
C LEU A 206 14.71 10.52 -3.51
N ILE A 207 15.90 10.88 -3.02
CA ILE A 207 17.15 10.48 -3.63
C ILE A 207 17.60 9.17 -2.99
N SER A 208 17.41 8.05 -3.69
CA SER A 208 17.76 6.72 -3.20
C SER A 208 19.25 6.44 -3.47
N ARG A 209 20.10 6.86 -2.55
CA ARG A 209 21.56 6.72 -2.67
C ARG A 209 21.96 5.25 -2.50
N GLY A 210 22.87 4.77 -3.36
CA GLY A 210 23.39 3.39 -3.26
C GLY A 210 22.46 2.31 -3.79
N TRP A 211 21.27 2.66 -4.31
CA TRP A 211 20.41 1.71 -4.99
C TRP A 211 21.01 1.36 -6.36
N ASN A 212 21.09 0.06 -6.65
CA ASN A 212 21.34 -0.42 -8.01
C ASN A 212 20.00 -0.73 -8.70
N HIS A 213 20.03 -1.01 -10.00
CA HIS A 213 18.81 -1.35 -10.76
C HIS A 213 18.02 -2.52 -10.16
N ASN A 214 18.70 -3.52 -9.58
CA ASN A 214 18.02 -4.64 -8.93
C ASN A 214 17.29 -4.20 -7.66
N THR A 215 17.92 -3.39 -6.81
CA THR A 215 17.30 -2.79 -5.62
C THR A 215 16.07 -1.96 -6.01
N LEU A 216 16.19 -1.13 -7.04
CA LEU A 216 15.09 -0.32 -7.55
C LEU A 216 13.93 -1.19 -8.06
N ASN A 217 14.22 -2.26 -8.82
CA ASN A 217 13.20 -3.18 -9.31
C ASN A 217 12.52 -3.93 -8.17
N LEU A 218 13.28 -4.37 -7.15
CA LEU A 218 12.71 -4.99 -5.95
C LEU A 218 11.78 -4.03 -5.21
N PHE A 219 12.14 -2.76 -5.08
CA PHE A 219 11.24 -1.76 -4.49
C PHE A 219 9.97 -1.59 -5.30
N LYS A 220 10.08 -1.51 -6.64
CA LYS A 220 8.92 -1.47 -7.55
C LYS A 220 8.00 -2.67 -7.38
N VAL A 221 8.54 -3.86 -7.17
CA VAL A 221 7.75 -5.07 -6.90
C VAL A 221 7.11 -5.00 -5.51
N TYR A 222 7.87 -4.74 -4.44
CA TYR A 222 7.32 -4.81 -3.09
C TYR A 222 6.41 -3.64 -2.72
N GLN A 223 6.55 -2.48 -3.35
CA GLN A 223 5.57 -1.42 -3.15
C GLN A 223 4.19 -1.85 -3.67
N THR A 224 4.11 -2.64 -4.76
CA THR A 224 2.80 -3.13 -5.24
C THR A 224 2.13 -4.08 -4.24
N TRP A 225 2.91 -4.75 -3.40
CA TRP A 225 2.37 -5.65 -2.38
C TRP A 225 1.61 -4.88 -1.30
N VAL A 226 2.01 -3.65 -1.01
CA VAL A 226 1.44 -2.83 0.07
C VAL A 226 0.49 -1.74 -0.45
N THR A 227 0.27 -1.68 -1.77
CA THR A 227 -0.62 -0.72 -2.44
C THR A 227 -1.80 -1.44 -3.11
N SER A 228 -2.40 -2.41 -2.42
CA SER A 228 -3.66 -2.98 -2.92
C SER A 228 -4.82 -2.05 -2.55
N PRO A 229 -5.73 -1.69 -3.49
CA PRO A 229 -6.74 -0.67 -3.28
C PRO A 229 -7.77 -1.05 -2.21
N PHE A 230 -8.52 -0.06 -1.71
CA PHE A 230 -9.66 -0.27 -0.84
C PHE A 230 -10.95 0.19 -1.52
N PHE A 231 -11.98 -0.66 -1.43
CA PHE A 231 -13.28 -0.42 -2.03
C PHE A 231 -14.27 0.11 -0.99
N ASP A 232 -14.70 1.35 -1.15
CA ASP A 232 -15.86 1.91 -0.45
C ASP A 232 -17.15 1.31 -1.04
N LEU A 233 -17.68 0.32 -0.33
CA LEU A 233 -18.91 -0.40 -0.62
C LEU A 233 -20.00 -0.07 0.42
N SER A 234 -19.81 0.99 1.20
CA SER A 234 -20.79 1.43 2.21
C SER A 234 -21.94 2.22 1.61
N GLN A 235 -21.77 2.73 0.40
CA GLN A 235 -22.75 3.54 -0.30
C GLN A 235 -23.72 2.66 -1.09
N LYS A 236 -24.93 3.22 -1.32
CA LYS A 236 -25.99 2.55 -2.07
C LYS A 236 -25.62 2.37 -3.54
N GLU A 237 -24.84 3.30 -4.08
CA GLU A 237 -24.24 3.26 -5.40
C GLU A 237 -22.75 2.96 -5.24
N VAL A 238 -22.26 1.98 -5.98
CA VAL A 238 -20.85 1.60 -5.96
C VAL A 238 -20.08 2.55 -6.87
N PRO A 239 -19.05 3.27 -6.36
CA PRO A 239 -18.23 4.15 -7.20
C PRO A 239 -17.55 3.38 -8.33
N PHE A 240 -17.31 4.06 -9.45
CA PHE A 240 -16.42 3.54 -10.49
C PHE A 240 -14.96 3.74 -10.05
N TYR A 241 -14.16 2.69 -10.14
CA TYR A 241 -12.73 2.74 -9.82
C TYR A 241 -11.93 2.61 -11.12
N ASP A 242 -11.22 3.66 -11.50
CA ASP A 242 -10.28 3.62 -12.63
C ASP A 242 -8.94 3.05 -12.14
N LEU A 243 -8.76 1.74 -12.35
CA LEU A 243 -7.62 0.97 -11.87
C LEU A 243 -6.72 0.59 -13.04
N ALA A 244 -5.40 0.73 -12.85
CA ALA A 244 -4.43 0.37 -13.87
C ALA A 244 -4.29 -1.17 -13.99
N PRO A 245 -3.94 -1.71 -15.17
CA PRO A 245 -3.69 -3.15 -15.33
C PRO A 245 -2.58 -3.69 -14.41
N THR A 246 -1.66 -2.82 -14.00
CA THR A 246 -0.55 -3.12 -13.08
C THR A 246 -1.00 -3.20 -11.62
N ASP A 247 -2.18 -2.70 -11.29
CA ASP A 247 -2.66 -2.71 -9.91
C ASP A 247 -2.87 -4.15 -9.43
N VAL A 248 -2.52 -4.39 -8.17
CA VAL A 248 -2.72 -5.68 -7.51
C VAL A 248 -4.02 -5.61 -6.73
N LEU A 249 -5.04 -6.32 -7.19
CA LEU A 249 -6.38 -6.26 -6.62
C LEU A 249 -6.48 -7.17 -5.38
N PRO A 250 -7.17 -6.72 -4.32
CA PRO A 250 -7.29 -7.44 -3.04
C PRO A 250 -8.32 -8.57 -3.11
N PHE A 251 -8.28 -9.37 -4.16
CA PHE A 251 -9.22 -10.47 -4.38
C PHE A 251 -8.70 -11.74 -3.72
N VAL A 252 -9.61 -12.53 -3.17
CA VAL A 252 -9.29 -13.79 -2.47
C VAL A 252 -9.90 -15.01 -3.13
N LYS A 253 -10.98 -14.85 -3.90
CA LYS A 253 -11.66 -15.92 -4.63
C LYS A 253 -12.37 -15.36 -5.86
N GLU A 254 -12.39 -16.16 -6.91
CA GLU A 254 -13.35 -16.01 -8.01
C GLU A 254 -14.52 -16.97 -7.81
N ASP A 255 -15.72 -16.49 -8.09
CA ASP A 255 -16.88 -17.36 -8.22
C ASP A 255 -16.81 -18.04 -9.60
N ASN A 256 -16.03 -19.12 -9.70
CA ASN A 256 -15.89 -19.92 -10.93
C ASN A 256 -17.22 -20.55 -11.41
N ASN A 257 -18.25 -20.52 -10.56
CA ASN A 257 -19.60 -20.99 -10.88
C ASN A 257 -20.52 -19.86 -11.37
N ALA A 258 -20.04 -18.61 -11.44
CA ALA A 258 -20.71 -17.57 -12.19
C ALA A 258 -20.58 -17.91 -13.69
N LEU A 259 -21.48 -18.79 -14.15
CA LEU A 259 -21.63 -19.35 -15.50
C LEU A 259 -21.90 -18.32 -16.61
N LYS A 260 -21.55 -17.05 -16.40
CA LYS A 260 -21.65 -15.99 -17.38
C LYS A 260 -20.53 -15.01 -17.15
N THR A 261 -19.38 -15.28 -17.77
CA THR A 261 -18.69 -14.17 -18.44
C THR A 261 -19.70 -13.62 -19.43
N ASP A 262 -20.50 -12.63 -19.02
CA ASP A 262 -21.37 -11.93 -19.95
C ASP A 262 -20.44 -11.14 -20.86
N TRP A 263 -20.17 -11.70 -22.03
CA TRP A 263 -19.38 -11.06 -23.07
C TRP A 263 -20.20 -9.90 -23.63
N GLY A 264 -19.93 -8.68 -23.18
CA GLY A 264 -20.28 -7.49 -23.93
C GLY A 264 -19.37 -7.37 -25.16
N TYR A 265 -19.77 -6.56 -26.15
CA TYR A 265 -18.95 -6.32 -27.35
C TYR A 265 -17.52 -5.81 -27.05
N HIS A 266 -17.27 -5.25 -25.86
CA HIS A 266 -15.99 -4.64 -25.47
C HIS A 266 -15.55 -4.86 -24.01
N GLY A 267 -16.11 -5.82 -23.26
CA GLY A 267 -15.76 -6.01 -21.85
C GLY A 267 -16.13 -7.36 -21.23
N THR A 268 -15.39 -7.71 -20.16
CA THR A 268 -15.53 -8.95 -19.40
C THR A 268 -16.03 -8.60 -18.00
N VAL A 269 -17.16 -9.19 -17.58
CA VAL A 269 -17.68 -9.04 -16.21
C VAL A 269 -17.41 -10.32 -15.43
N ARG A 270 -16.84 -10.19 -14.22
CA ARG A 270 -16.58 -11.30 -13.29
C ARG A 270 -17.02 -10.96 -11.87
N LYS A 271 -17.44 -11.98 -11.13
CA LYS A 271 -17.78 -11.86 -9.70
C LYS A 271 -16.60 -12.34 -8.86
N VAL A 272 -16.12 -11.45 -7.99
CA VAL A 272 -14.94 -11.67 -7.15
C VAL A 272 -15.30 -11.46 -5.68
N GLN A 273 -14.54 -12.12 -4.82
CA GLN A 273 -14.55 -11.85 -3.38
C GLN A 273 -13.38 -10.93 -3.04
N ILE A 274 -13.69 -9.75 -2.49
CA ILE A 274 -12.70 -8.79 -1.98
C ILE A 274 -12.34 -9.18 -0.54
N HIS A 275 -11.07 -9.02 -0.16
CA HIS A 275 -10.62 -9.30 1.19
C HIS A 275 -11.30 -8.36 2.23
N PRO A 276 -11.71 -8.86 3.42
CA PRO A 276 -12.45 -8.06 4.41
C PRO A 276 -11.73 -6.85 5.01
N SER A 277 -10.42 -6.74 4.82
CA SER A 277 -9.64 -5.55 5.21
C SER A 277 -9.52 -4.50 4.10
N HIS A 278 -10.02 -4.79 2.90
CA HIS A 278 -9.97 -3.94 1.71
C HIS A 278 -11.36 -3.44 1.28
N HIS A 279 -12.36 -3.53 2.15
CA HIS A 279 -13.66 -2.89 1.93
C HIS A 279 -14.38 -2.56 3.24
N ASN A 280 -15.34 -1.64 3.18
CA ASN A 280 -16.18 -1.25 4.31
C ASN A 280 -17.64 -1.73 4.21
N TYR A 281 -17.94 -2.68 3.31
CA TYR A 281 -19.26 -3.31 3.22
C TYR A 281 -19.71 -3.86 4.60
N ARG A 282 -20.87 -3.39 5.07
CA ARG A 282 -21.58 -3.91 6.25
C ARG A 282 -22.86 -4.52 5.72
N GLY A 283 -22.91 -5.85 5.65
CA GLY A 283 -24.07 -6.60 5.16
C GLY A 283 -25.31 -6.41 6.02
#